data_AF-A0A1E1K6J4-F1
#
_entry.id   AF-A0A1E1K6J4-F1
#
_cell.length_a   1.000
_cell.length_b   1.000
_cell.length_c   1.000
_cell.angle_alpha   90.00
_cell.angle_beta   90.00
_cell.angle_gamma   90.00
#
_symmetry.space_group_name_H-M   'P 1'
#
loop_
_entity.id
_entity.type
_entity.pdbx_description
1 polymer ?
#
loop_
_entity_poly.entity_id
_entity_poly.type
_entity_poly.pdbx_seq_one_letter_code
_entity_poly.pdbx_strand_id
1 'polypeptide(L)'
;MATLRNLPALVRKKFSSAQQQGDLTFYATQVCILQCRGLPFQLRFSPSLANKPKSNKTKAASSEPFDSFEDPPAGLHITSLPPSHFIVLSKFPVIPDHFILATKDFK
;
A
#
# COMPACT_ATOMS: atom_id res chain seq x y z
N MET A 1 6.80 -16.37 -20.39
CA MET A 1 6.51 -15.02 -19.84
C MET A 1 5.40 -15.16 -18.81
N ALA A 2 5.60 -14.70 -17.58
CA ALA A 2 4.55 -14.72 -16.57
C ALA A 2 3.42 -13.78 -17.02
N THR A 3 2.30 -14.35 -17.47
CA THR A 3 1.11 -13.57 -17.83
C THR A 3 0.34 -13.28 -16.56
N LEU A 4 0.26 -12.01 -16.19
CA LEU A 4 -0.43 -11.56 -15.00
C LEU A 4 -1.94 -11.61 -15.26
N ARG A 5 -2.51 -12.81 -15.11
CA ARG A 5 -3.92 -13.07 -15.34
C ARG A 5 -4.73 -12.71 -14.09
N ASN A 6 -5.82 -11.98 -14.30
CA ASN A 6 -6.79 -11.65 -13.26
C ASN A 6 -6.18 -10.91 -12.04
N LEU A 7 -5.38 -9.88 -12.31
CA LEU A 7 -4.78 -9.02 -11.28
C LEU A 7 -5.77 -8.53 -10.21
N PRO A 8 -7.01 -8.07 -10.56
CA PRO A 8 -7.94 -7.59 -9.53
C PRO A 8 -8.28 -8.66 -8.48
N ALA A 9 -8.51 -9.91 -8.90
CA ALA A 9 -8.79 -10.99 -7.96
C ALA A 9 -7.57 -11.35 -7.10
N LEU A 10 -6.36 -11.30 -7.68
CA LEU A 10 -5.13 -11.56 -6.95
C LEU A 10 -4.88 -10.50 -5.87
N VAL A 11 -5.05 -9.22 -6.22
CA VAL A 11 -4.92 -8.09 -5.28
C VAL A 11 -5.94 -8.21 -4.16
N ARG A 12 -7.22 -8.42 -4.48
CA ARG A 12 -8.28 -8.55 -3.47
C ARG A 12 -8.02 -9.72 -2.51
N LYS A 13 -7.63 -10.89 -3.04
CA LYS A 13 -7.29 -12.07 -2.22
C LYS A 13 -6.12 -11.76 -1.27
N LYS A 14 -5.06 -11.13 -1.79
CA LYS A 14 -3.89 -10.77 -0.98
C LYS A 14 -4.26 -9.72 0.08
N PHE A 15 -5.05 -8.71 -0.28
CA PHE A 15 -5.50 -7.64 0.61
C PHE A 15 -6.28 -8.21 1.80
N SER A 16 -7.27 -9.06 1.55
CA SER A 16 -8.05 -9.69 2.62
C SER A 16 -7.17 -10.54 3.55
N SER A 17 -6.24 -11.32 2.99
CA SER A 17 -5.30 -12.14 3.78
C SER A 17 -4.37 -11.28 4.63
N ALA A 18 -3.76 -10.25 4.05
CA ALA A 18 -2.84 -9.34 4.72
C ALA A 18 -3.54 -8.53 5.83
N GLN A 19 -4.79 -8.15 5.62
CA GLN A 19 -5.58 -7.46 6.64
C GLN A 19 -5.90 -8.38 7.82
N GLN A 20 -6.29 -9.64 7.55
CA GLN A 20 -6.58 -10.63 8.60
C GLN A 20 -5.35 -11.00 9.42
N GLN A 21 -4.18 -11.04 8.79
CA GLN A 21 -2.90 -11.36 9.43
C GLN A 21 -2.26 -10.14 10.13
N GLY A 22 -2.80 -8.93 9.93
CA GLY A 22 -2.26 -7.70 10.50
C GLY A 22 -1.05 -7.14 9.75
N ASP A 23 -0.73 -7.67 8.57
CA ASP A 23 0.36 -7.18 7.72
C ASP A 23 0.09 -5.78 7.16
N LEU A 24 -1.20 -5.45 6.95
CA LEU A 24 -1.66 -4.12 6.56
C LEU A 24 -2.71 -3.58 7.54
N THR A 25 -2.80 -2.26 7.63
CA THR A 25 -3.81 -1.55 8.41
C THR A 25 -4.66 -0.69 7.49
N PHE A 26 -5.89 -1.10 7.23
CA PHE A 26 -6.82 -0.35 6.39
C PHE A 26 -7.40 0.86 7.12
N TYR A 27 -7.21 2.05 6.57
CA TYR A 27 -7.75 3.31 7.09
C TYR A 27 -9.06 3.62 6.39
N ALA A 28 -10.17 3.21 7.01
CA ALA A 28 -11.50 3.47 6.48
C ALA A 28 -11.73 4.97 6.23
N THR A 29 -12.38 5.28 5.11
CA THR A 29 -12.68 6.67 4.71
C THR A 29 -14.16 6.85 4.43
N GLN A 30 -14.72 7.98 4.84
CA GLN A 30 -15.98 8.47 4.31
C GLN A 30 -15.71 9.23 3.01
N VAL A 31 -16.57 9.05 2.01
CA VAL A 31 -16.40 9.66 0.68
C VAL A 31 -17.59 10.54 0.36
N CYS A 32 -17.33 11.76 -0.11
CA CYS A 32 -18.34 12.63 -0.69
C CYS A 32 -17.82 13.29 -1.97
N ILE A 33 -18.75 13.65 -2.87
CA ILE A 33 -18.44 14.43 -4.07
C ILE A 33 -18.80 15.89 -3.79
N LEU A 34 -17.82 16.78 -3.88
CA LEU A 34 -17.99 18.22 -3.76
C LEU A 34 -18.03 18.85 -5.14
N GLN A 35 -18.92 19.82 -5.34
CA GLN A 35 -18.95 20.63 -6.55
C GLN A 35 -18.27 21.96 -6.26
N CYS A 36 -17.15 22.24 -6.92
CA CYS A 36 -16.39 23.48 -6.74
C CYS A 36 -16.18 24.15 -8.10
N ARG A 37 -16.81 25.32 -8.30
CA ARG A 37 -16.74 26.08 -9.56
C ARG A 37 -17.08 25.23 -10.81
N GLY A 38 -18.09 24.36 -10.67
CA GLY A 38 -18.53 23.45 -11.74
C GLY A 38 -17.66 22.20 -11.93
N LEU A 39 -16.64 21.99 -11.12
CA LEU A 39 -15.79 20.79 -11.17
C LEU A 39 -16.12 19.85 -10.00
N PRO A 40 -16.32 18.54 -10.26
CA PRO A 40 -16.50 17.54 -9.21
C PRO A 40 -15.17 17.15 -8.57
N PHE A 41 -15.09 17.20 -7.24
CA PHE A 41 -13.97 16.71 -6.44
C PHE A 41 -14.43 15.58 -5.54
N GLN A 42 -13.69 14.48 -5.50
CA GLN A 42 -13.93 13.41 -4.54
C GLN A 42 -13.13 13.67 -3.26
N LEU A 43 -13.81 14.06 -2.18
CA LEU A 43 -13.21 14.19 -0.85
C LEU A 43 -13.28 12.83 -0.13
N ARG A 44 -12.16 12.42 0.47
CA ARG A 44 -12.09 11.25 1.35
C ARG A 44 -11.61 11.70 2.73
N PHE A 45 -12.41 11.43 3.75
CA PHE A 45 -12.11 11.81 5.13
C PHE A 45 -11.80 10.56 5.98
N SER A 46 -10.63 10.56 6.62
CA SER A 46 -10.17 9.48 7.51
C SER A 46 -9.64 10.06 8.83
N PRO A 47 -10.46 10.12 9.89
CA PRO A 47 -10.04 10.66 11.19
C PRO A 47 -8.83 9.94 11.79
N SER A 48 -8.71 8.63 11.54
CA SER A 48 -7.64 7.80 12.08
C SER A 48 -6.26 8.16 11.56
N LEU A 49 -6.14 8.86 10.43
CA LEU A 49 -4.87 9.37 9.92
C LEU A 49 -4.31 10.56 10.72
N ALA A 50 -5.15 11.25 11.50
CA ALA A 50 -4.69 12.32 12.37
C ALA A 50 -3.73 11.79 13.45
N ASN A 51 -3.93 10.53 13.86
CA ASN A 51 -3.10 9.85 14.85
C ASN A 51 -2.13 8.90 14.14
N LYS A 52 -1.03 9.44 13.61
CA LYS A 52 0.04 8.59 13.06
C LYS A 52 0.61 7.71 14.17
N PRO A 53 0.87 6.41 13.90
CA PRO A 53 1.58 5.56 14.85
C PRO A 53 2.95 6.18 15.12
N LYS A 54 3.22 6.47 16.40
CA LYS A 54 4.54 6.94 16.84
C LYS A 54 5.53 5.81 16.63
N SER A 55 6.64 6.08 15.95
CA SER A 55 7.68 5.07 15.75
C SER A 55 8.22 4.64 17.11
N ASN A 56 7.90 3.43 17.54
CA ASN A 56 8.49 2.85 18.73
C ASN A 56 9.86 2.29 18.33
N LYS A 57 10.82 3.18 18.07
CA LYS A 57 12.17 2.78 17.69
C LYS A 57 13.20 3.54 18.51
N THR A 58 13.66 2.87 19.56
CA THR A 58 15.09 2.66 19.81
C THR A 58 15.74 2.18 18.51
N LYS A 59 16.00 3.09 17.58
CA LYS A 59 16.86 2.81 16.43
C LYS A 59 18.28 3.06 16.92
N ALA A 60 19.04 1.98 17.10
CA ALA A 60 20.48 2.08 16.94
C ALA A 60 20.71 2.76 15.58
N ALA A 61 21.57 3.78 15.57
CA ALA A 61 21.85 4.60 14.41
C ALA A 61 22.56 3.75 13.33
N SER A 62 21.81 2.98 12.55
CA SER A 62 22.29 2.51 11.25
C SER A 62 22.32 3.71 10.32
N SER A 63 23.46 3.95 9.69
CA SER A 63 23.73 5.12 8.84
C SER A 63 22.92 5.17 7.55
N GLU A 64 22.22 4.09 7.19
CA GLU A 64 21.48 3.99 5.93
C GLU A 64 19.99 4.37 6.09
N PRO A 65 19.44 5.17 5.15
CA PRO A 65 18.01 5.46 5.09
C PRO A 65 17.20 4.16 4.98
N PHE A 66 16.09 4.08 5.71
CA PHE A 66 15.19 2.92 5.64
C PHE A 66 14.37 2.97 4.34
N ASP A 67 14.58 2.00 3.45
CA ASP A 67 13.70 1.76 2.30
C ASP A 67 12.63 0.71 2.65
N SER A 68 11.37 1.03 2.38
CA SER A 68 10.24 0.12 2.61
C SER A 68 10.06 -0.92 1.50
N PHE A 69 10.77 -0.77 0.39
CA PHE A 69 10.66 -1.58 -0.83
C PHE A 69 11.86 -2.50 -1.06
N GLU A 70 12.95 -2.34 -0.31
CA GLU A 70 14.14 -3.19 -0.42
C GLU A 70 13.85 -4.65 0.01
N ASP A 71 13.20 -4.82 1.16
CA ASP A 71 12.70 -6.12 1.63
C ASP A 71 11.26 -6.00 2.14
N PRO A 72 10.27 -5.97 1.24
CA PRO A 72 8.88 -5.82 1.62
C PRO A 72 8.37 -7.12 2.28
N PRO A 73 7.55 -7.04 3.35
CA PRO A 73 6.99 -8.23 3.99
C PRO A 73 6.31 -9.15 2.98
N ALA A 74 6.55 -10.46 3.11
CA ALA A 74 5.97 -11.47 2.21
C ALA A 74 4.42 -11.43 2.18
N GLY A 75 3.79 -11.03 3.28
CA GLY A 75 2.35 -10.79 3.39
C GLY A 75 1.82 -9.64 2.52
N LEU A 76 2.69 -8.70 2.12
CA LEU A 76 2.34 -7.58 1.25
C LEU A 76 2.73 -7.81 -0.21
N HIS A 77 3.71 -8.68 -0.49
CA HIS A 77 4.13 -8.99 -1.86
C HIS A 77 3.04 -9.76 -2.62
N ILE A 78 2.60 -9.22 -3.76
CA ILE A 78 1.57 -9.81 -4.62
C ILE A 78 2.22 -10.71 -5.67
N THR A 79 3.08 -10.16 -6.52
CA THR A 79 3.74 -10.91 -7.59
C THR A 79 4.92 -10.13 -8.18
N SER A 80 5.89 -10.85 -8.73
CA SER A 80 7.00 -10.25 -9.46
C SER A 80 6.62 -10.06 -10.93
N LEU A 81 7.03 -8.92 -11.49
CA LEU A 81 6.81 -8.53 -12.88
C LEU A 81 8.15 -8.45 -13.62
N PRO A 82 8.53 -9.50 -14.37
CA PRO A 82 9.74 -9.45 -15.18
C PRO A 82 9.69 -8.29 -16.19
N PRO A 83 10.83 -7.65 -16.48
CA PRO A 83 12.16 -7.97 -15.96
C PRO A 83 12.42 -7.41 -14.55
N SER A 84 11.98 -6.19 -14.25
CA SER A 84 12.57 -5.37 -13.19
C SER A 84 11.59 -4.85 -12.13
N HIS A 85 10.34 -5.31 -12.12
CA HIS A 85 9.32 -4.79 -11.21
C HIS A 85 8.72 -5.87 -10.32
N PHE A 86 7.98 -5.42 -9.30
CA PHE A 86 7.09 -6.25 -8.51
C PHE A 86 5.88 -5.43 -8.04
N ILE A 87 4.81 -6.12 -7.67
CA ILE A 87 3.61 -5.53 -7.12
C ILE A 87 3.55 -5.85 -5.63
N VAL A 88 3.34 -4.83 -4.80
CA VAL A 88 3.17 -4.94 -3.35
C VAL A 88 1.91 -4.19 -2.92
N LEU A 89 1.23 -4.67 -1.88
CA LEU A 89 0.13 -3.93 -1.26
C LEU A 89 0.67 -2.70 -0.52
N SER A 90 -0.11 -1.61 -0.53
CA SER A 90 0.13 -0.51 0.40
C SER A 90 -0.12 -1.03 1.83
N LYS A 91 0.84 -0.80 2.74
CA LYS A 91 0.73 -1.21 4.15
C LYS A 91 -0.32 -0.43 4.93
N PHE A 92 -0.57 0.82 4.52
CA PHE A 92 -1.50 1.74 5.18
C PHE A 92 -2.51 2.30 4.15
N PRO A 93 -3.33 1.44 3.53
CA PRO A 93 -4.20 1.86 2.44
C PRO A 93 -5.42 2.63 2.96
N VAL A 94 -5.76 3.73 2.27
CA VAL A 94 -7.03 4.48 2.45
C VAL A 94 -8.10 4.06 1.45
N ILE A 95 -7.69 3.37 0.38
CA ILE A 95 -8.59 2.79 -0.62
C ILE A 95 -8.43 1.27 -0.56
N PRO A 96 -9.52 0.49 -0.65
CA PRO A 96 -9.41 -0.97 -0.68
C PRO A 96 -8.58 -1.39 -1.89
N ASP A 97 -7.88 -2.51 -1.76
CA ASP A 97 -7.12 -3.13 -2.85
C ASP A 97 -6.00 -2.21 -3.41
N HIS A 98 -5.52 -1.21 -2.65
CA HIS A 98 -4.42 -0.33 -3.07
C HIS A 98 -3.10 -1.10 -3.15
N PHE A 99 -2.46 -1.05 -4.31
CA PHE A 99 -1.15 -1.65 -4.54
C PHE A 99 -0.19 -0.66 -5.20
N ILE A 100 1.09 -0.97 -5.12
CA ILE A 100 2.22 -0.21 -5.64
C ILE A 100 2.98 -1.10 -6.62
N LEU A 101 3.35 -0.54 -7.76
CA LEU A 101 4.31 -1.13 -8.69
C LEU A 101 5.69 -0.53 -8.34
N ALA A 102 6.61 -1.37 -7.85
CA ALA A 102 7.94 -0.95 -7.45
C ALA A 102 9.02 -1.60 -8.33
N THR A 103 10.19 -0.97 -8.41
CA THR A 103 11.38 -1.52 -9.06
C THR A 103 12.13 -2.44 -8.11
N LYS A 104 12.73 -3.51 -8.63
CA LYS A 104 13.57 -4.43 -7.85
C LYS A 104 14.90 -3.79 -7.42
N ASP A 105 15.40 -2.88 -8.25
CA ASP A 105 16.69 -2.21 -8.04
C ASP A 105 16.45 -0.71 -7.79
N PHE A 106 17.21 -0.15 -6.85
CA PHE A 106 17.36 1.29 -6.65
C PHE A 106 18.53 1.78 -7.53
N LYS A 107 18.33 2.86 -8.29
CA LYS A 107 19.37 3.46 -9.14
C LYS A 107 19.58 4.92 -8.78
#